data_AF-A0A2X2ME96-F1
#
_entry.id   AF-A0A2X2ME96-F1
#
_cell.length_a   1.000
_cell.length_b   1.000
_cell.length_c   1.000
_cell.angle_alpha   90.00
_cell.angle_beta   90.00
_cell.angle_gamma   90.00
#
_symmetry.space_group_name_H-M   'P 1'
#
loop_
_entity.id
_entity.type
_entity.pdbx_description
1 polymer ?
#
loop_
_entity_poly.entity_id
_entity_poly.type
_entity_poly.pdbx_seq_one_letter_code
_entity_poly.pdbx_strand_id
1 'polypeptide(L)'
;MGCPYQRGSIENVNGLLRQYYPKGTDFANITQKSLDEAVKQINTRPRMIFDYKSSEEMLKYHVSTQNCEPILNDCVRHEPVN
;
A
#
# COMPACT_ATOMS: atom_id res chain seq x y z
N MET A 1 11.34 12.02 6.01
CA MET A 1 10.32 12.28 7.05
C MET A 1 8.97 12.27 6.33
N GLY A 2 8.13 11.26 6.59
CA GLY A 2 6.89 11.05 5.83
C GLY A 2 5.85 12.14 6.11
N CYS A 3 4.96 12.39 5.15
CA CYS A 3 3.92 13.39 5.33
C CYS A 3 2.83 12.87 6.31
N PRO A 4 2.23 13.76 7.11
CA PRO A 4 1.31 13.36 8.18
C PRO A 4 0.07 12.62 7.66
N TYR A 5 -0.39 12.96 6.45
CA TYR A 5 -1.58 12.37 5.83
C TYR A 5 -1.35 10.95 5.28
N GLN A 6 -0.11 10.55 5.00
CA GLN A 6 0.19 9.18 4.57
C GLN A 6 0.16 8.17 5.73
N ARG A 7 0.27 8.63 6.98
CA ARG A 7 0.35 7.74 8.16
C ARG A 7 -0.87 6.84 8.30
N GLY A 8 -2.08 7.38 8.12
CA GLY A 8 -3.31 6.58 8.24
C GLY A 8 -3.35 5.42 7.23
N SER A 9 -2.84 5.62 6.02
CA SER A 9 -2.76 4.56 5.01
C SER A 9 -1.73 3.49 5.41
N ILE A 10 -0.56 3.91 5.90
CA ILE A 10 0.48 3.02 6.42
C ILE A 10 -0.04 2.18 7.59
N GLU A 11 -0.76 2.80 8.51
CA GLU A 11 -1.37 2.14 9.67
C GLU A 11 -2.40 1.09 9.24
N ASN A 12 -3.23 1.41 8.24
CA ASN A 12 -4.20 0.46 7.69
C ASN A 12 -3.51 -0.76 7.05
N VAL A 13 -2.47 -0.55 6.24
CA VAL A 13 -1.70 -1.64 5.62
C VAL A 13 -1.00 -2.50 6.68
N ASN A 14 -0.39 -1.88 7.69
CA ASN A 14 0.21 -2.60 8.81
C ASN A 14 -0.84 -3.40 9.59
N GLY A 15 -2.05 -2.87 9.75
CA GLY A 15 -3.18 -3.58 10.35
C GLY A 15 -3.54 -4.86 9.60
N LEU A 16 -3.52 -4.83 8.26
CA LEU A 16 -3.75 -6.02 7.43
C LEU A 16 -2.65 -7.07 7.62
N LEU A 17 -1.39 -6.66 7.66
CA LEU A 17 -0.28 -7.60 7.91
C LEU A 17 -0.37 -8.23 9.30
N ARG A 18 -0.85 -7.48 10.29
CA ARG A 18 -1.06 -7.98 11.66
C ARG A 18 -2.18 -9.01 11.80
N GLN A 19 -3.05 -9.17 10.80
CA GLN A 19 -4.01 -10.28 10.73
C GLN A 19 -3.30 -11.61 10.44
N TYR A 20 -2.15 -11.58 9.75
CA TYR A 20 -1.33 -12.75 9.43
C TYR A 20 -0.23 -13.00 10.46
N TYR A 21 0.40 -11.92 10.95
CA TYR A 21 1.51 -11.98 11.92
C TYR A 21 1.19 -11.11 13.14
N PRO A 22 0.55 -11.69 14.18
CA PRO A 22 0.17 -10.98 15.39
C PRO A 22 1.32 -10.22 16.06
N LYS A 23 0.99 -9.36 17.03
CA LYS A 23 2.04 -8.68 17.81
C LYS A 23 2.90 -9.73 18.54
N GLY A 24 4.21 -9.52 18.55
CA GLY A 24 5.17 -10.46 19.14
C GLY A 24 5.67 -11.55 18.20
N THR A 25 5.17 -11.63 16.96
CA THR A 25 5.79 -12.51 15.96
C THR A 25 7.20 -12.04 15.65
N ASP A 26 8.17 -12.93 15.82
CA ASP A 26 9.54 -12.72 15.40
C ASP A 26 9.67 -12.97 13.89
N PHE A 27 9.83 -11.88 13.14
CA PHE A 27 9.96 -11.93 11.68
C PHE A 27 11.24 -12.61 11.21
N ALA A 28 12.26 -12.76 12.07
CA ALA A 28 13.48 -13.50 11.72
C ALA A 28 13.20 -14.99 11.46
N ASN A 29 12.13 -15.54 12.06
CA ASN A 29 11.74 -16.94 11.90
C ASN A 29 10.72 -17.15 10.76
N ILE A 30 10.32 -16.08 10.07
CA ILE A 30 9.37 -16.17 8.95
C ILE A 30 10.16 -16.32 7.66
N THR A 31 9.80 -17.33 6.86
CA THR A 31 10.40 -17.49 5.53
C THR A 31 9.88 -16.42 4.58
N GLN A 32 10.75 -15.95 3.68
CA GLN A 32 10.36 -14.98 2.65
C GLN A 32 9.13 -15.47 1.86
N LYS A 33 9.07 -16.77 1.55
CA LYS A 33 7.93 -17.38 0.86
C LYS A 33 6.60 -17.19 1.62
N SER A 34 6.58 -17.43 2.94
CA SER A 34 5.36 -17.24 3.74
C SER A 34 4.93 -15.77 3.75
N LEU A 35 5.90 -14.86 3.87
CA LEU A 35 5.65 -13.43 3.83
C LEU A 35 5.09 -12.99 2.47
N ASP A 36 5.66 -13.48 1.37
CA ASP A 36 5.20 -13.20 0.02
C ASP A 36 3.78 -13.72 -0.22
N GLU A 37 3.45 -14.91 0.32
CA GLU A 37 2.09 -15.46 0.27
C GLU A 37 1.08 -14.57 1.02
N ALA A 38 1.42 -14.09 2.21
CA ALA A 38 0.58 -13.16 2.98
C ALA A 38 0.38 -11.84 2.22
N VAL A 39 1.46 -11.26 1.69
CA VAL A 39 1.41 -10.01 0.89
C VAL A 39 0.58 -10.21 -0.37
N LYS A 40 0.73 -11.35 -1.06
CA LYS A 40 -0.06 -11.69 -2.24
C LYS A 40 -1.55 -11.71 -1.90
N GLN A 41 -1.94 -12.39 -0.82
CA GLN A 41 -3.34 -12.42 -0.39
C GLN A 41 -3.88 -11.03 -0.03
N ILE A 42 -3.07 -10.20 0.64
CA ILE A 42 -3.46 -8.81 0.96
C ILE A 42 -3.69 -7.98 -0.31
N ASN A 43 -2.82 -8.14 -1.32
CA ASN A 43 -2.86 -7.35 -2.53
C ASN A 43 -3.92 -7.82 -3.53
N THR A 44 -4.23 -9.12 -3.57
CA THR A 44 -5.27 -9.71 -4.42
C THR A 44 -6.67 -9.63 -3.78
N ARG A 45 -6.77 -9.26 -2.50
CA ARG A 45 -8.05 -9.13 -1.81
C ARG A 45 -8.93 -8.06 -2.47
N PRO A 46 -10.17 -8.40 -2.89
CA PRO A 46 -11.17 -7.44 -3.36
C PRO A 46 -11.42 -6.33 -2.35
N ARG A 47 -11.43 -5.08 -2.81
CA ARG A 47 -11.73 -3.91 -1.96
C ARG A 47 -12.99 -3.20 -2.45
N MET A 48 -13.95 -3.01 -1.56
CA MET A 48 -15.22 -2.34 -1.87
C MET A 48 -15.01 -0.92 -2.44
N ILE A 49 -13.98 -0.20 -1.96
CA ILE A 49 -13.63 1.14 -2.46
C ILE A 49 -13.19 1.17 -3.93
N PHE A 50 -12.87 0.02 -4.52
CA PHE A 50 -12.44 -0.13 -5.92
C PHE A 50 -13.46 -0.93 -6.74
N ASP A 51 -14.74 -0.87 -6.38
CA ASP A 51 -15.80 -1.69 -7.00
C ASP A 51 -15.46 -3.20 -6.95
N TYR A 52 -14.95 -3.64 -5.80
CA TYR A 52 -14.47 -5.01 -5.56
C TYR A 52 -13.26 -5.44 -6.40
N LYS A 53 -12.57 -4.51 -7.06
CA LYS A 53 -11.23 -4.79 -7.61
C LYS A 53 -10.20 -4.84 -6.49
N SER A 54 -9.14 -5.60 -6.74
CA SER A 54 -8.00 -5.72 -5.85
C SER A 54 -7.02 -4.55 -6.01
N SER A 55 -6.16 -4.36 -5.01
CA SER A 55 -5.11 -3.34 -5.10
C SER A 55 -4.10 -3.66 -6.20
N GLU A 56 -3.83 -4.94 -6.42
CA GLU A 56 -2.97 -5.41 -7.51
C GLU A 56 -3.54 -5.01 -8.88
N GLU A 57 -4.84 -5.21 -9.12
CA GLU A 57 -5.50 -4.84 -10.37
C GLU A 57 -5.48 -3.33 -10.61
N MET A 58 -5.79 -2.55 -9.56
CA MET A 58 -5.75 -1.09 -9.65
C MET A 58 -4.35 -0.58 -9.95
N LEU A 59 -3.33 -1.16 -9.32
CA LEU A 59 -1.93 -0.82 -9.60
C LEU A 59 -1.55 -1.15 -11.04
N LYS A 60 -1.90 -2.35 -11.54
CA LYS A 60 -1.63 -2.75 -12.93
C LYS A 60 -2.29 -1.80 -13.92
N TYR A 61 -3.55 -1.42 -13.68
CA TYR A 61 -4.25 -0.44 -14.51
C TYR A 61 -3.53 0.91 -14.51
N HIS A 62 -3.16 1.43 -13.34
CA HIS A 62 -2.50 2.73 -13.21
C HIS A 62 -1.13 2.75 -13.90
N VAL A 63 -0.30 1.71 -13.70
CA VAL A 63 1.01 1.58 -14.35
C VAL A 63 0.87 1.42 -15.87
N SER A 64 -0.15 0.70 -16.35
CA SER A 64 -0.39 0.53 -17.79
C SER A 64 -0.89 1.80 -18.49
N THR A 65 -1.53 2.70 -17.75
CA THR A 65 -2.10 3.96 -18.28
C THR A 65 -1.18 5.15 -18.09
N GLN A 66 -0.16 5.03 -17.24
CA GLN A 66 0.84 6.06 -17.00
C GLN A 66 2.05 5.91 -17.92
N ASN A 67 2.15 6.75 -18.95
CA ASN A 67 3.45 7.30 -19.38
C ASN A 67 3.89 8.29 -18.30
N CYS A 68 4.43 7.80 -17.17
CA CYS A 68 4.79 8.66 -16.04
C CYS A 68 5.90 9.65 -16.43
N GLU A 69 5.61 10.95 -16.38
CA GLU A 69 6.61 11.87 -15.87
C GLU A 69 6.95 11.48 -14.42
N PRO A 70 8.24 11.53 -14.04
CA PRO A 70 8.67 11.05 -12.74
C PRO A 70 8.05 11.92 -11.66
N ILE A 71 7.32 11.28 -10.74
CA ILE A 71 6.83 11.91 -9.52
C ILE A 71 8.04 12.26 -8.66
N LEU A 72 8.63 13.43 -8.93
CA LEU A 72 9.54 14.07 -8.00
C LEU A 72 8.66 14.61 -6.85
N ASN A 73 9.04 14.21 -5.64
CA ASN A 73 8.39 14.56 -4.38
C ASN A 73 8.04 16.05 -4.27
N ASP A 74 6.78 16.45 -4.45
CA ASP A 74 6.29 17.75 -3.98
C ASP A 74 5.29 17.58 -2.84
N CYS A 75 5.86 17.52 -1.62
CA CYS A 75 5.15 17.76 -0.37
C CYS A 75 5.09 19.27 -0.04
N VAL A 76 5.21 20.17 -1.02
CA VAL A 76 5.16 21.62 -0.77
C VAL A 76 3.75 22.12 -1.03
N ARG A 77 3.19 22.75 0.01
CA ARG A 77 1.96 23.54 0.01
C ARG A 77 1.84 24.34 -1.29
N HIS A 78 0.86 23.99 -2.13
CA HIS A 78 0.34 24.98 -3.05
C HIS A 78 -0.43 26.00 -2.21
N GLU A 79 0.18 27.16 -1.98
CA GLU A 79 -0.53 28.36 -1.52
C GLU A 79 -1.70 28.66 -2.48
N PRO A 80 -2.83 29.20 -1.99
CA PRO A 80 -4.01 29.40 -2.81
C PRO A 80 -3.71 30.29 -4.01
N VAL A 81 -4.22 29.81 -5.15
CA VAL A 81 -4.15 30.42 -6.48
C VAL A 81 -4.64 31.87 -6.43
N ASN A 82 -3.92 32.76 -7.10
CA ASN A 82 -4.34 34.14 -7.35
C ASN A 82 -5.44 34.16 -8.41
#